data_AF-A0A367ELQ0-F1
#
_entry.id   AF-A0A367ELQ0-F1
#
_cell.length_a   1.000
_cell.length_b   1.000
_cell.length_c   1.000
_cell.angle_alpha   90.00
_cell.angle_beta   90.00
_cell.angle_gamma   90.00
#
_symmetry.space_group_name_H-M   'P 1'
#
loop_
_entity.id
_entity.type
_entity.pdbx_description
1 polymer ?
#
loop_
_entity_poly.entity_id
_entity_poly.type
_entity_poly.pdbx_seq_one_letter_code
_entity_poly.pdbx_strand_id
1 'polypeptide(L)'
;MATVQVIGPMEPLDPTWTEARSAAEVERHAAAGRTVAVTLSGDETTQIAAAAVLAWLGARVFRTPYQAPVRQAIDMAESLAGRRPPSLTRRGLA
;
A
#
# COMPACT_ATOMS: atom_id res chain seq x y z
N MET A 1 8.07 1.02 -12.55
CA MET A 1 7.16 1.28 -11.41
C MET A 1 7.96 1.23 -10.13
N ALA A 2 7.77 2.18 -9.21
CA ALA A 2 8.45 2.15 -7.91
C ALA A 2 8.00 0.91 -7.12
N THR A 3 8.95 0.21 -6.50
CA THR A 3 8.69 -0.96 -5.64
C THR A 3 7.87 -0.52 -4.43
N VAL A 4 6.84 -1.29 -4.07
CA VAL A 4 6.08 -1.01 -2.84
C VAL A 4 6.94 -1.28 -1.61
N GLN A 5 6.93 -0.36 -0.66
CA GLN A 5 7.66 -0.45 0.61
C GLN A 5 6.71 -0.39 1.80
N VAL A 6 6.99 -1.22 2.80
CA VAL A 6 6.29 -1.22 4.09
C VAL A 6 7.36 -1.03 5.16
N ILE A 7 7.33 0.11 5.84
CA ILE A 7 8.38 0.56 6.75
C ILE A 7 7.88 0.60 8.19
N GLY A 8 8.80 0.52 9.14
CA GLY A 8 8.48 0.60 10.56
C GLY A 8 7.96 1.99 10.99
N PRO A 9 7.23 2.10 12.11
CA PRO A 9 6.61 3.35 12.54
C PRO A 9 7.61 4.46 12.88
N MET A 10 8.83 4.10 13.28
CA MET A 10 9.91 5.04 13.62
C MET A 10 10.91 5.23 12.47
N GLU A 11 10.75 4.51 11.37
CA GLU A 11 11.66 4.60 10.23
C GLU A 11 11.39 5.91 9.49
N PRO A 12 12.40 6.76 9.23
CA PRO A 12 12.22 8.05 8.58
C PRO A 12 11.69 7.88 7.14
N LEU A 13 10.90 8.85 6.67
CA LEU A 13 10.53 8.87 5.25
C LEU A 13 11.70 9.43 4.45
N ASP A 14 11.88 8.91 3.25
CA ASP A 14 12.71 9.57 2.26
C ASP A 14 12.09 10.94 1.92
N PRO A 15 12.87 12.05 1.96
CA PRO A 15 12.39 13.38 1.63
C PRO A 15 11.84 13.53 0.20
N THR A 16 12.18 12.61 -0.71
CA THR A 16 11.68 12.60 -2.09
C THR A 16 10.26 12.06 -2.21
N TRP A 17 9.73 11.42 -1.17
CA TRP A 17 8.37 10.90 -1.15
C TRP A 17 7.36 11.97 -0.78
N THR A 18 6.19 11.92 -1.39
CA THR A 18 5.07 12.82 -1.09
C THR A 18 4.15 12.17 -0.08
N GLU A 19 4.05 12.74 1.12
CA GLU A 19 3.06 12.30 2.10
C GLU A 19 1.63 12.63 1.65
N ALA A 20 0.72 11.68 1.83
CA ALA A 20 -0.72 11.87 1.67
C ALA A 20 -1.46 11.45 2.95
N ARG A 21 -2.50 12.20 3.29
CA ARG A 21 -3.31 12.01 4.51
C ARG A 21 -4.75 11.58 4.19
N SER A 22 -5.10 11.49 2.91
CA SER A 22 -6.41 11.04 2.46
C SER A 22 -6.32 10.24 1.15
N ALA A 23 -7.34 9.43 0.88
CA ALA A 23 -7.47 8.69 -0.37
C ALA A 23 -7.42 9.62 -1.61
N ALA A 24 -8.10 10.77 -1.54
CA ALA A 24 -8.11 11.74 -2.63
C ALA A 24 -6.73 12.38 -2.88
N GLU A 25 -5.94 12.60 -1.83
CA GLU A 25 -4.55 13.04 -1.97
C GLU A 25 -3.68 11.95 -2.58
N VAL A 26 -3.87 10.68 -2.18
CA VAL A 26 -3.16 9.55 -2.78
C VAL A 26 -3.40 9.49 -4.28
N GLU A 27 -4.66 9.48 -4.72
CA GLU A 27 -5.00 9.45 -6.14
C GLU A 27 -4.39 10.62 -6.91
N ARG A 28 -4.54 11.84 -6.38
CA ARG A 28 -4.04 13.06 -7.02
C ARG A 28 -2.51 13.02 -7.19
N HIS A 29 -1.79 12.62 -6.15
CA HIS A 29 -0.33 12.57 -6.19
C HIS A 29 0.19 11.40 -7.04
N ALA A 30 -0.48 10.25 -7.00
CA ALA A 30 -0.15 9.11 -7.85
C ALA A 30 -0.39 9.41 -9.33
N ALA A 31 -1.51 10.06 -9.67
CA ALA A 31 -1.80 10.53 -11.03
C ALA A 31 -0.77 11.54 -11.54
N ALA A 32 -0.17 12.33 -10.63
CA ALA A 32 0.94 13.23 -10.93
C ALA A 32 2.32 12.53 -11.00
N GLY A 33 2.37 11.20 -10.92
CA GLY A 33 3.61 10.40 -11.02
C GLY A 33 4.51 10.45 -9.80
N ARG A 34 4.02 10.93 -8.64
CA ARG A 34 4.81 11.02 -7.41
C ARG A 34 4.84 9.69 -6.66
N THR A 35 5.93 9.42 -5.95
CA THR A 35 5.96 8.32 -4.98
C THR A 35 5.20 8.74 -3.74
N VAL A 36 4.03 8.14 -3.51
CA VAL A 36 3.14 8.51 -2.42
C VAL A 36 3.39 7.65 -1.18
N ALA A 37 3.63 8.31 -0.06
CA ALA A 37 3.79 7.71 1.26
C ALA A 37 2.56 7.98 2.15
N VAL A 38 2.13 6.97 2.90
CA VAL A 38 1.03 7.07 3.85
C VAL A 38 1.46 6.51 5.21
N THR A 39 1.06 7.21 6.28
CA THR A 39 1.17 6.68 7.65
C THR A 39 -0.18 6.13 8.06
N LEU A 40 -0.23 4.82 8.33
CA LEU A 40 -1.46 4.15 8.72
C LEU A 40 -1.74 4.36 10.20
N SER A 41 -3.01 4.44 10.55
CA SER A 41 -3.48 4.66 11.92
C SER A 41 -4.69 3.78 12.23
N GLY A 42 -4.98 3.60 13.52
CA GLY A 42 -5.99 2.65 14.00
C GLY A 42 -5.38 1.31 14.39
N ASP A 43 -6.25 0.33 14.68
CA ASP A 43 -5.84 -1.04 14.99
C ASP A 43 -5.33 -1.80 13.75
N GLU A 44 -4.82 -3.01 13.97
CA GLU A 44 -4.28 -3.86 12.91
C GLU A 44 -5.26 -4.06 11.75
N THR A 45 -6.52 -4.40 12.05
CA THR A 45 -7.57 -4.64 11.05
C THR A 45 -7.85 -3.40 10.22
N THR A 46 -7.96 -2.24 10.86
CA THR A 46 -8.18 -0.95 10.19
C THR A 46 -7.01 -0.63 9.25
N GLN A 47 -5.78 -0.84 9.71
CA GLN A 47 -4.59 -0.57 8.91
C GLN A 47 -4.47 -1.52 7.71
N ILE A 48 -4.80 -2.81 7.87
CA ILE A 48 -4.86 -3.79 6.77
C ILE A 48 -5.86 -3.33 5.69
N ALA A 49 -7.08 -2.97 6.11
CA ALA A 49 -8.12 -2.53 5.18
C ALA A 49 -7.73 -1.23 4.46
N ALA A 50 -7.23 -0.25 5.21
CA ALA A 50 -6.75 1.01 4.65
C ALA A 50 -5.60 0.79 3.66
N ALA A 51 -4.63 -0.07 3.99
CA ALA A 51 -3.50 -0.35 3.11
C ALA A 51 -3.94 -0.95 1.76
N ALA A 52 -4.89 -1.89 1.77
CA ALA A 52 -5.41 -2.50 0.55
C ALA A 52 -6.04 -1.45 -0.38
N VAL A 53 -6.87 -0.56 0.17
CA VAL A 53 -7.52 0.52 -0.60
C VAL A 53 -6.49 1.54 -1.08
N LEU A 54 -5.62 2.05 -0.22
CA LEU A 54 -4.65 3.08 -0.60
C LEU A 54 -3.62 2.54 -1.60
N ALA A 55 -3.25 1.25 -1.54
CA ALA A 55 -2.44 0.60 -2.56
C ALA A 55 -3.16 0.53 -3.91
N TRP A 56 -4.47 0.22 -3.90
CA TRP A 56 -5.29 0.27 -5.10
C TRP A 56 -5.25 1.64 -5.78
N LEU A 57 -5.33 2.69 -4.97
CA LEU A 57 -5.32 4.10 -5.40
C LEU A 57 -3.94 4.65 -5.79
N GLY A 58 -2.87 3.86 -5.61
CA GLY A 58 -1.54 4.20 -6.10
C GLY A 58 -0.51 4.59 -5.02
N ALA A 59 -0.81 4.44 -3.73
CA ALA A 59 0.21 4.54 -2.69
C ALA A 59 1.30 3.48 -2.88
N ARG A 60 2.55 3.85 -2.56
CA ARG A 60 3.74 3.00 -2.75
C ARG A 60 4.58 2.84 -1.50
N VAL A 61 4.41 3.68 -0.49
CA VAL A 61 5.09 3.55 0.80
C VAL A 61 4.07 3.57 1.93
N PHE A 62 4.14 2.58 2.83
CA PHE A 62 3.23 2.42 3.95
C PHE A 62 4.02 2.35 5.25
N ARG A 63 3.77 3.28 6.17
CA ARG A 63 4.35 3.25 7.52
C ARG A 63 3.35 2.66 8.49
N THR A 64 3.76 1.60 9.20
CA THR A 64 2.90 0.85 10.11
C THR A 64 3.71 0.00 11.10
N PRO A 65 3.21 -0.25 12.32
CA PRO A 65 3.76 -1.27 13.22
C PRO A 65 3.36 -2.72 12.82
N TYR A 66 2.49 -2.91 11.84
CA TYR A 66 1.96 -4.22 11.42
C TYR A 66 2.46 -4.61 10.02
N GLN A 67 3.79 -4.60 9.80
CA GLN A 67 4.37 -4.64 8.46
C GLN A 67 4.01 -5.92 7.67
N ALA A 68 4.08 -7.09 8.30
CA ALA A 68 3.81 -8.36 7.64
C ALA A 68 2.35 -8.50 7.13
N PRO A 69 1.31 -8.32 7.97
CA PRO A 69 -0.07 -8.43 7.50
C PRO A 69 -0.45 -7.31 6.51
N VAL A 70 0.06 -6.09 6.70
CA VAL A 70 -0.13 -4.99 5.74
C VAL A 70 0.51 -5.32 4.39
N ARG A 71 1.74 -5.86 4.38
CA ARG A 71 2.41 -6.29 3.16
C ARG A 71 1.60 -7.34 2.40
N GLN A 72 1.03 -8.32 3.10
CA GLN A 72 0.20 -9.34 2.49
C GLN A 72 -1.06 -8.73 1.83
N ALA A 73 -1.73 -7.79 2.50
CA ALA A 73 -2.92 -7.13 1.97
C ALA A 73 -2.63 -6.30 0.72
N ILE A 74 -1.51 -5.56 0.72
CA ILE A 74 -1.03 -4.81 -0.44
C ILE A 74 -0.73 -5.76 -1.60
N ASP A 75 0.03 -6.83 -1.35
CA ASP A 75 0.40 -7.82 -2.37
C ASP A 75 -0.84 -8.44 -3.03
N MET A 76 -1.89 -8.70 -2.23
CA MET A 76 -3.18 -9.16 -2.71
C MET A 76 -3.89 -8.11 -3.55
N ALA A 77 -3.97 -6.85 -3.09
CA ALA A 77 -4.59 -5.75 -3.83
C ALA A 77 -3.89 -5.50 -5.18
N GLU A 78 -2.55 -5.52 -5.21
CA GLU A 78 -1.76 -5.41 -6.44
C GLU A 78 -2.02 -6.58 -7.41
N SER A 79 -2.24 -7.78 -6.88
CA SER A 79 -2.60 -8.96 -7.68
C SER A 79 -4.01 -8.84 -8.27
N LEU A 80 -4.98 -8.42 -7.46
CA LEU A 80 -6.36 -8.17 -7.90
C LEU A 80 -6.44 -7.05 -8.93
N ALA A 81 -5.60 -6.04 -8.81
CA ALA A 81 -5.50 -4.95 -9.79
C ALA A 81 -4.73 -5.35 -11.07
N GLY A 82 -4.21 -6.58 -11.16
CA GLY A 82 -3.44 -7.06 -12.31
C GLY A 82 -2.05 -6.45 -12.46
N ARG A 83 -1.52 -5.77 -11.43
CA ARG A 83 -0.18 -5.14 -11.45
C ARG A 83 0.94 -6.10 -11.05
N ARG A 84 0.58 -7.22 -10.46
CA ARG A 84 1.47 -8.30 -10.03
C ARG A 84 0.78 -9.65 -10.26
N PRO A 85 1.50 -10.72 -10.63
CA PRO A 85 0.93 -12.07 -10.63
C PRO A 85 0.68 -12.56 -9.19
N PRO A 86 -0.41 -13.32 -8.94
CA PRO A 86 -0.63 -13.96 -7.65
C PRO A 86 0.50 -14.95 -7.37
N SER A 87 0.96 -15.02 -6.12
CA SER A 87 2.03 -15.94 -5.70
C SER A 87 1.63 -17.41 -5.77
N LEU A 88 0.33 -17.70 -5.69
CA LEU A 88 -0.24 -19.03 -5.80
C LEU A 88 -1.51 -18.95 -6.63
N THR A 89 -1.54 -19.69 -7.75
CA THR A 89 -2.76 -19.87 -8.54
C THR A 89 -3.45 -21.16 -8.07
N ARG A 90 -4.67 -21.05 -7.55
CA ARG A 90 -5.52 -22.20 -7.22
C ARG A 90 -6.68 -22.26 -8.20
N ARG A 91 -7.00 -23.45 -8.71
CA ARG A 91 -8.22 -23.66 -9.51
C ARG A 91 -9.40 -23.63 -8.53
N GLY A 92 -10.08 -22.49 -8.45
CA GLY A 92 -11.12 -22.22 -7.45
C GLY A 92 -12.53 -22.69 -7.83
N LEU A 93 -12.67 -23.35 -8.97
CA LEU A 93 -13.94 -23.88 -9.45
C LEU A 93 -13.76 -25.40 -9.65
N ALA A 94 -14.49 -26.16 -8.85
CA ALA A 94 -14.66 -27.60 -8.98
C ALA A 94 -15.82 -27.89 -9.93
#